data_AF-A0A9P7QNF3-F1
#
_entry.id   AF-A0A9P7QNF3-F1
#
_cell.length_a   1.000
_cell.length_b   1.000
_cell.length_c   1.000
_cell.angle_alpha   90.00
_cell.angle_beta   90.00
_cell.angle_gamma   90.00
#
_symmetry.space_group_name_H-M   'P 1'
#
loop_
_entity.id
_entity.type
_entity.pdbx_description
1 polymer ?
#
loop_
_entity_poly.entity_id
_entity_poly.type
_entity_poly.pdbx_seq_one_letter_code
_entity_poly.pdbx_strand_id
1 'polypeptide(L)'
;MASSQDEFLSPEKAARANRHAITSELPYSIRRFDRESHTNEKIAMYAFNVLTTIYKTANDLYEKDKKHLGKLMQMVQSTGDDDRHEQDQARDRYHKALQPMRNPNNWELWLVRYEETASYAQKNGVVEVSSLTRSSKTS
;
A
#
# COMPACT_ATOMS: atom_id res chain seq x y z
N MET A 1 -44.36 -29.78 2.52
CA MET A 1 -43.47 -28.71 2.97
C MET A 1 -42.59 -29.29 4.07
N ALA A 2 -41.33 -29.63 3.77
CA ALA A 2 -40.40 -30.16 4.77
C ALA A 2 -39.32 -29.10 5.02
N SER A 3 -39.33 -28.55 6.23
CA SER A 3 -38.42 -27.53 6.72
C SER A 3 -37.10 -28.19 7.13
N SER A 4 -36.04 -28.06 6.31
CA SER A 4 -34.68 -28.44 6.71
C SER A 4 -34.11 -27.38 7.65
N GLN A 5 -34.22 -27.63 8.96
CA GLN A 5 -33.38 -26.96 9.94
C GLN A 5 -32.01 -27.64 9.89
N ASP A 6 -31.04 -26.98 9.25
CA ASP A 6 -29.62 -27.28 9.45
C ASP A 6 -29.27 -26.91 10.90
N GLU A 7 -29.37 -27.88 11.81
CA GLU A 7 -28.78 -27.80 13.14
C GLU A 7 -27.25 -27.79 12.98
N PHE A 8 -26.69 -26.58 12.90
CA PHE A 8 -25.25 -26.37 13.04
C PHE A 8 -24.79 -26.96 14.38
N LEU A 9 -24.04 -28.07 14.31
CA LEU A 9 -23.43 -28.69 15.46
C LEU A 9 -22.54 -27.67 16.18
N SER A 10 -22.86 -27.42 17.46
CA SER A 10 -22.04 -26.58 18.34
C SER A 10 -20.56 -26.98 18.27
N PRO A 11 -19.61 -26.03 18.29
CA PRO A 11 -18.18 -26.29 18.13
C PRO A 11 -17.64 -27.39 19.04
N GLU A 12 -18.20 -27.56 20.24
CA GLU A 12 -17.80 -28.60 21.19
C GLU A 12 -18.23 -30.00 20.74
N LYS A 13 -19.43 -30.13 20.15
CA LYS A 13 -19.89 -31.40 19.58
C LYS A 13 -19.08 -31.77 18.33
N ALA A 14 -18.76 -30.79 17.49
CA ALA A 14 -17.88 -30.98 16.33
C ALA A 14 -16.46 -31.42 16.74
N ALA A 15 -15.90 -30.79 17.78
CA ALA A 15 -14.59 -31.16 18.32
C ALA A 15 -14.57 -32.57 18.91
N ARG A 16 -15.64 -32.97 19.61
CA ARG A 16 -15.76 -34.31 20.20
C ARG A 16 -15.93 -35.39 19.13
N ALA A 17 -16.73 -35.13 18.09
CA ALA A 17 -16.88 -36.03 16.95
C ALA A 17 -15.55 -36.22 16.18
N ASN A 18 -14.81 -35.12 15.94
CA ASN A 18 -13.50 -35.19 15.28
C ASN A 18 -12.48 -35.98 16.10
N ARG A 19 -12.43 -35.81 17.44
CA ARG A 19 -11.53 -36.61 18.28
C ARG A 19 -11.87 -38.10 18.20
N HIS A 20 -13.15 -38.46 18.21
CA HIS A 20 -13.57 -39.84 18.11
C HIS A 20 -13.17 -40.48 16.78
N ALA A 21 -13.42 -39.79 15.66
CA ALA A 21 -13.05 -40.25 14.31
C ALA A 21 -11.54 -40.45 14.16
N ILE A 22 -10.73 -39.53 14.70
CA ILE A 22 -9.26 -39.64 14.74
C ILE A 22 -8.86 -40.90 15.51
N THR A 23 -9.44 -41.15 16.70
CA THR A 23 -9.05 -42.31 17.52
C THR A 23 -9.50 -43.66 16.98
N SER A 24 -10.63 -43.75 16.27
CA SER A 24 -11.19 -45.02 15.81
C SER A 24 -10.72 -45.44 14.41
N GLU A 25 -10.47 -44.48 13.51
CA GLU A 25 -10.16 -44.77 12.10
C GLU A 25 -8.65 -44.88 11.83
N LEU A 26 -7.81 -44.07 12.50
CA LEU A 26 -6.36 -44.09 12.30
C LEU A 26 -5.71 -45.48 12.48
N PRO A 27 -6.07 -46.30 13.50
CA PRO A 27 -5.45 -47.62 13.69
C PRO A 27 -5.80 -48.65 12.60
N TYR A 28 -6.88 -48.43 11.85
CA TYR A 28 -7.33 -49.31 10.76
C TYR A 28 -6.77 -48.86 9.41
N SER A 29 -6.70 -47.54 9.15
CA SER A 29 -6.12 -47.00 7.91
C SER A 29 -4.61 -47.25 7.80
N ILE A 30 -3.88 -47.17 8.93
CA ILE A 30 -2.43 -47.42 8.96
C ILE A 30 -2.11 -48.89 8.62
N ARG A 31 -2.95 -49.84 9.04
CA ARG A 31 -2.75 -51.28 8.75
C ARG A 31 -3.05 -51.68 7.29
N ARG A 32 -3.80 -50.88 6.53
CA ARG A 32 -4.00 -51.11 5.09
C ARG A 32 -2.84 -50.59 4.23
N PHE A 33 -2.08 -49.62 4.72
CA PHE A 33 -1.05 -48.93 3.94
C PHE A 33 0.19 -49.80 3.69
N ASP A 34 0.44 -50.80 4.54
CA ASP A 34 1.63 -51.67 4.44
C ASP A 34 1.55 -52.73 3.31
N ARG A 35 0.43 -52.81 2.57
CA ARG A 35 0.19 -53.89 1.60
C ARG A 35 0.44 -53.54 0.13
N GLU A 36 0.73 -52.28 -0.21
CA GLU A 36 0.75 -51.84 -1.62
C GLU A 36 1.98 -51.00 -1.99
N SER A 37 3.16 -51.62 -2.11
CA SER A 37 4.42 -50.91 -2.44
C SER A 37 4.46 -50.26 -3.84
N HIS A 38 3.45 -50.46 -4.69
CA HIS A 38 3.25 -49.73 -5.96
C HIS A 38 2.47 -48.40 -5.80
N THR A 39 2.05 -48.03 -4.59
CA THR A 39 1.34 -46.77 -4.31
C THR A 39 2.28 -45.64 -3.87
N ASN A 40 3.44 -45.96 -3.29
CA ASN A 40 4.39 -44.98 -2.78
C ASN A 40 4.92 -44.02 -3.86
N GLU A 41 5.12 -44.50 -5.08
CA GLU A 41 5.59 -43.67 -6.20
C GLU A 41 4.51 -42.70 -6.68
N LYS A 42 3.24 -43.14 -6.75
CA LYS A 42 2.11 -42.26 -7.07
C LYS A 42 1.87 -41.21 -6.00
N ILE A 43 2.02 -41.59 -4.72
CA ILE A 43 1.91 -40.68 -3.58
C ILE A 43 3.05 -39.66 -3.60
N ALA A 44 4.29 -40.09 -3.87
CA ALA A 44 5.43 -39.20 -4.01
C ALA A 44 5.26 -38.22 -5.18
N MET A 45 4.79 -38.71 -6.34
CA MET A 45 4.51 -37.87 -7.51
C MET A 45 3.40 -36.85 -7.22
N TYR A 46 2.34 -37.26 -6.53
CA TYR A 46 1.24 -36.35 -6.16
C TYR A 46 1.72 -35.27 -5.18
N ALA A 47 2.50 -35.67 -4.16
CA ALA A 47 3.09 -34.73 -3.21
C ALA A 47 4.04 -33.72 -3.91
N PHE A 48 4.87 -34.21 -4.84
CA PHE A 48 5.76 -33.36 -5.63
C PHE A 48 5.00 -32.34 -6.49
N ASN A 49 3.92 -32.76 -7.15
CA ASN A 49 3.08 -31.88 -7.97
C ASN A 49 2.37 -30.82 -7.13
N VAL A 50 1.85 -31.20 -5.97
CA VAL A 50 1.21 -30.27 -5.02
C VAL A 50 2.22 -29.24 -4.54
N LEU A 51 3.40 -29.66 -4.08
CA LEU A 51 4.47 -28.77 -3.62
C LEU A 51 4.93 -27.82 -4.72
N THR A 52 5.10 -28.31 -5.94
CA THR A 52 5.50 -27.49 -7.10
C THR A 52 4.44 -26.43 -7.41
N THR A 53 3.17 -26.79 -7.35
CA THR A 53 2.06 -25.86 -7.60
C THR A 53 2.00 -24.79 -6.52
N ILE A 54 2.13 -25.18 -5.25
CA ILE A 54 2.16 -24.24 -4.12
C ILE A 54 3.33 -23.27 -4.27
N TYR A 55 4.53 -23.78 -4.56
CA TYR A 55 5.72 -22.95 -4.75
C TYR A 55 5.54 -21.92 -5.87
N LYS A 56 5.06 -22.34 -7.04
CA LYS A 56 4.81 -21.44 -8.18
C LYS A 56 3.79 -20.36 -7.81
N THR A 57 2.68 -20.75 -7.20
CA THR A 57 1.61 -19.81 -6.83
C THR A 57 2.09 -18.80 -5.79
N ALA A 58 2.85 -19.27 -4.78
CA ALA A 58 3.44 -18.40 -3.77
C ALA A 58 4.46 -17.42 -4.38
N ASN A 59 5.29 -17.89 -5.32
CA ASN A 59 6.25 -17.04 -6.02
C ASN A 59 5.56 -16.00 -6.90
N ASP A 60 4.49 -16.36 -7.60
CA ASP A 60 3.70 -15.43 -8.42
C ASP A 60 3.02 -14.34 -7.57
N LEU A 61 2.54 -14.70 -6.37
CA LEU A 61 2.00 -13.72 -5.41
C LEU A 61 3.10 -12.79 -4.91
N TYR A 62 4.25 -13.33 -4.53
CA TYR A 62 5.40 -12.54 -4.06
C TYR A 62 5.88 -11.54 -5.11
N GLU A 63 6.05 -11.97 -6.37
CA GLU A 63 6.49 -11.07 -7.44
C GLU A 63 5.42 -10.02 -7.81
N LYS A 64 4.12 -10.35 -7.70
CA LYS A 64 3.04 -9.36 -7.85
C LYS A 64 3.11 -8.30 -6.77
N ASP A 65 3.20 -8.69 -5.51
CA ASP A 65 3.24 -7.75 -4.38
C ASP A 65 4.49 -6.87 -4.44
N LYS A 66 5.65 -7.45 -4.77
CA LYS A 66 6.90 -6.72 -4.99
C LYS A 66 6.77 -5.69 -6.11
N LYS A 67 6.13 -6.04 -7.23
CA LYS A 67 5.87 -5.11 -8.33
C LYS A 67 4.93 -3.98 -7.93
N HIS A 68 3.88 -4.28 -7.18
CA HIS A 68 2.96 -3.28 -6.64
C HIS A 68 3.68 -2.32 -5.68
N LEU A 69 4.51 -2.85 -4.77
CA LEU A 69 5.31 -2.04 -3.86
C LEU A 69 6.29 -1.13 -4.60
N GLY A 70 6.98 -1.66 -5.62
CA GLY A 70 7.87 -0.86 -6.46
C GLY A 70 7.14 0.28 -7.18
N LYS A 71 5.93 0.03 -7.68
CA LYS A 71 5.09 1.06 -8.32
C LYS A 71 4.65 2.15 -7.33
N LEU A 72 4.24 1.76 -6.12
CA LEU A 72 3.89 2.72 -5.07
C LEU A 72 5.07 3.59 -4.66
N MET A 73 6.26 2.98 -4.51
CA MET A 73 7.47 3.70 -4.16
C MET A 73 7.88 4.71 -5.24
N GLN A 74 7.76 4.34 -6.52
CA GLN A 74 8.01 5.25 -7.65
C GLN A 74 7.00 6.41 -7.69
N MET A 75 5.71 6.14 -7.43
CA MET A 75 4.68 7.17 -7.41
C MET A 75 4.91 8.18 -6.27
N VAL A 76 5.26 7.69 -5.07
CA VAL A 76 5.57 8.55 -3.92
C VAL A 76 6.81 9.39 -4.19
N GLN A 77 7.86 8.82 -4.78
CA GLN A 77 9.06 9.58 -5.18
C GLN A 77 8.72 10.65 -6.21
N SER A 78 8.00 10.29 -7.27
CA SER A 78 7.60 11.23 -8.33
C SER A 78 6.72 12.37 -7.78
N THR A 79 5.82 12.09 -6.85
CA THR A 79 4.96 13.14 -6.25
C THR A 79 5.79 14.06 -5.36
N GLY A 80 6.69 13.51 -4.54
CA GLY A 80 7.54 14.30 -3.67
C GLY A 80 8.58 15.16 -4.40
N ASP A 81 9.03 14.74 -5.58
CA ASP A 81 9.96 15.52 -6.41
C ASP A 81 9.23 16.67 -7.12
N ASP A 82 7.99 16.46 -7.58
CA ASP A 82 7.18 17.49 -8.22
C ASP A 82 6.80 18.61 -7.23
N ASP A 83 6.35 18.24 -6.03
CA ASP A 83 5.99 19.19 -4.97
C ASP A 83 7.18 20.09 -4.57
N ARG A 84 8.40 19.51 -4.48
CA ARG A 84 9.62 20.26 -4.16
C ARG A 84 10.03 21.19 -5.30
N HIS A 85 9.92 20.72 -6.53
CA HIS A 85 10.24 21.52 -7.70
C HIS A 85 9.27 22.69 -7.87
N GLU A 86 7.97 22.48 -7.63
CA GLU A 86 6.97 23.56 -7.62
C GLU A 86 7.22 24.55 -6.47
N GLN A 87 7.59 24.06 -5.29
CA GLN A 87 7.96 24.90 -4.15
C GLN A 87 9.20 25.76 -4.44
N ASP A 88 10.25 25.19 -5.03
CA ASP A 88 11.48 25.91 -5.40
C ASP A 88 11.18 26.96 -6.48
N GLN A 89 10.38 26.64 -7.49
CA GLN A 89 9.95 27.62 -8.49
C GLN A 89 9.11 28.76 -7.89
N ALA A 90 8.20 28.44 -6.97
CA ALA A 90 7.39 29.43 -6.30
C ALA A 90 8.25 30.38 -5.44
N ARG A 91 9.25 29.83 -4.74
CA ARG A 91 10.22 30.57 -3.96
C ARG A 91 11.07 31.50 -4.82
N ASP A 92 11.59 31.02 -5.94
CA ASP A 92 12.37 31.82 -6.90
C ASP A 92 11.57 33.00 -7.47
N ARG A 93 10.30 32.77 -7.80
CA ARG A 93 9.39 33.82 -8.30
C ARG A 93 9.11 34.86 -7.23
N TYR A 94 8.87 34.43 -5.99
CA TYR A 94 8.66 35.32 -4.85
C TYR A 94 9.90 36.18 -4.57
N HIS A 95 11.11 35.60 -4.55
CA HIS A 95 12.35 36.36 -4.38
C HIS A 95 12.61 37.35 -5.51
N LYS A 96 12.27 37.01 -6.76
CA LYS A 96 12.36 37.96 -7.89
C LYS A 96 11.38 39.12 -7.73
N ALA A 97 10.18 38.87 -7.22
CA ALA A 97 9.19 39.91 -6.97
C ALA A 97 9.54 40.81 -5.77
N LEU A 98 10.27 40.28 -4.78
CA LEU A 98 10.82 41.05 -3.66
C LEU A 98 11.93 42.04 -4.06
N GLN A 99 12.47 41.93 -5.29
CA GLN A 99 13.49 42.87 -5.74
C GLN A 99 12.91 44.30 -5.77
N PRO A 100 13.63 45.28 -5.21
CA PRO A 100 13.16 46.66 -5.18
C PRO A 100 12.99 47.16 -6.60
N MET A 101 11.84 47.78 -6.83
CA MET A 101 11.47 48.29 -8.14
C MET A 101 12.44 49.39 -8.59
N ARG A 102 12.99 49.23 -9.80
CA ARG A 102 14.00 50.13 -10.35
C ARG A 102 13.44 51.36 -11.07
N ASN A 103 12.13 51.38 -11.37
CA ASN A 103 11.47 52.47 -12.09
C ASN A 103 10.12 52.83 -11.44
N PRO A 104 9.95 54.06 -10.92
CA PRO A 104 8.72 54.51 -10.27
C PRO A 104 7.46 54.43 -11.14
N ASN A 105 7.60 54.55 -12.47
CA ASN A 105 6.45 54.53 -13.39
C ASN A 105 5.79 53.14 -13.51
N ASN A 106 6.42 52.10 -12.95
CA ASN A 106 5.94 50.72 -13.01
C ASN A 106 5.36 50.24 -11.67
N TRP A 107 5.01 51.17 -10.76
CA TRP A 107 4.60 50.85 -9.39
C TRP A 107 3.40 49.93 -9.29
N GLU A 108 2.34 50.27 -10.02
CA GLU A 108 1.13 49.44 -10.12
C GLU A 108 1.45 48.02 -10.64
N LEU A 109 2.27 47.93 -11.69
CA LEU A 109 2.65 46.65 -12.29
C LEU A 109 3.51 45.80 -11.35
N TRP A 110 4.38 46.43 -10.56
CA TRP A 110 5.21 45.74 -9.57
C TRP A 110 4.37 45.21 -8.40
N LEU A 111 3.42 46.00 -7.90
CA LEU A 111 2.49 45.57 -6.84
C LEU A 111 1.66 44.36 -7.25
N VAL A 112 1.06 44.39 -8.44
CA VAL A 112 0.26 43.26 -8.96
C VAL A 112 1.11 41.98 -9.05
N ARG A 113 2.35 42.08 -9.55
CA ARG A 113 3.26 40.93 -9.63
C ARG A 113 3.68 40.41 -8.26
N TYR A 114 3.89 41.31 -7.30
CA TYR A 114 4.21 40.93 -5.94
C TYR A 114 3.05 40.17 -5.28
N GLU A 115 1.82 40.67 -5.40
CA GLU A 115 0.63 40.02 -4.85
C GLU A 115 0.37 38.65 -5.49
N GLU A 116 0.50 38.55 -6.81
CA GLU A 116 0.34 37.31 -7.56
C GLU A 116 1.38 36.26 -7.15
N THR A 117 2.66 36.65 -7.06
CA THR A 117 3.74 35.74 -6.66
C THR A 117 3.70 35.38 -5.18
N ALA A 118 3.27 36.29 -4.30
CA ALA A 118 3.05 36.01 -2.89
C ALA A 118 1.90 35.01 -2.69
N SER A 119 0.79 35.18 -3.41
CA SER A 119 -0.33 34.22 -3.40
C SER A 119 0.09 32.86 -3.94
N TYR A 120 0.85 32.82 -5.04
CA TYR A 120 1.40 31.60 -5.61
C TYR A 120 2.36 30.88 -4.65
N ALA A 121 3.25 31.62 -3.99
CA ALA A 121 4.19 31.07 -3.01
C ALA A 121 3.49 30.60 -1.73
N GLN A 122 2.46 31.29 -1.28
CA GLN A 122 1.63 30.83 -0.15
C GLN A 122 0.88 29.53 -0.49
N LYS A 123 0.30 29.42 -1.69
CA LYS A 123 -0.42 28.23 -2.15
C LYS A 123 0.50 27.00 -2.23
N ASN A 124 1.76 27.20 -2.62
CA ASN A 124 2.78 26.15 -2.73
C ASN A 124 3.60 25.94 -1.44
N GLY A 125 3.16 26.50 -0.30
CA GLY A 125 3.77 26.21 1.00
C GLY A 125 5.17 26.81 1.23
N VAL A 126 5.51 27.92 0.57
CA VAL A 126 6.77 28.64 0.82
C VAL A 126 6.71 29.29 2.21
N VAL A 127 7.53 28.79 3.14
CA VAL A 127 7.54 29.17 4.57
C VAL A 127 7.83 30.66 4.78
N GLU A 128 8.61 31.27 3.89
CA GLU A 128 9.06 32.67 3.98
C GLU A 128 7.92 33.69 3.79
N VAL A 129 6.83 33.32 3.10
CA VAL A 129 5.62 34.17 2.98
C VAL A 129 4.75 34.07 4.24
N SER A 130 4.72 32.87 4.84
CA SER A 130 3.93 32.59 6.05
C SER A 130 4.54 33.21 7.31
N SER A 131 5.87 33.37 7.36
CA SER A 131 6.56 34.07 8.45
C SER A 131 6.38 35.59 8.36
N LEU A 132 6.38 36.16 7.15
CA LEU A 132 6.20 37.61 6.93
C LEU A 132 4.78 38.08 7.30
N THR A 133 3.76 37.33 6.91
CA THR A 133 2.34 37.61 7.24
C THR A 133 2.00 37.42 8.72
N ARG A 134 2.74 36.55 9.43
CA ARG A 134 2.61 36.39 10.88
C ARG A 134 3.28 37.54 11.64
N SER A 135 4.40 38.04 11.13
CA SER A 135 5.13 39.16 11.74
C SER A 135 4.44 40.51 11.56
N SER A 136 3.68 40.72 10.48
CA SER A 136 2.93 41.97 10.24
C SER A 136 1.62 42.07 11.05
N LYS A 137 1.19 40.99 11.71
CA LYS A 137 -0.04 40.93 12.50
C LYS A 137 0.18 41.17 14.00
N THR A 138 1.44 41.34 14.43
CA THR A 138 1.84 41.52 15.84
C THR A 138 2.48 42.88 16.14
N SER A 139 2.41 43.86 15.22
CA SER A 139 2.80 45.25 15.45
C SER A 139 1.61 46.18 15.40
#